data_AF-A0A0Q7LU72-F1
#
_entry.id   AF-A0A0Q7LU72-F1
#
_cell.length_a   1.000
_cell.length_b   1.000
_cell.length_c   1.000
_cell.angle_alpha   90.00
_cell.angle_beta   90.00
_cell.angle_gamma   90.00
#
_symmetry.space_group_name_H-M   'P 1'
#
loop_
_entity.id
_entity.type
_entity.pdbx_description
1 polymer ?
#
loop_
_entity_poly.entity_id
_entity_poly.type
_entity_poly.pdbx_seq_one_letter_code
_entity_poly.pdbx_strand_id
1 'polypeptide(L)'
;MNRVILAFLGAAACTAAVVAIAEPVKVPIDSDEKGTTYIAPHVDSTETSARTNGATVGVQRPDGSALEAGTDTSGKRPTYSVGAKSGGDVSFSAGAHSDGKTNTGVKAGITIKY
;
A
#
# COMPACT_ATOMS: atom_id res chain seq x y z
N MET A 1 -38.77 -32.61 -2.74
CA MET A 1 -37.93 -31.48 -2.33
C MET A 1 -36.74 -31.39 -3.30
N ASN A 2 -36.64 -30.29 -4.03
CA ASN A 2 -35.98 -30.22 -5.34
C ASN A 2 -34.45 -30.05 -5.19
N ARG A 3 -33.68 -31.03 -5.71
CA ARG A 3 -32.20 -31.09 -5.65
C ARG A 3 -31.50 -29.88 -6.27
N VAL A 4 -32.23 -29.09 -7.06
CA VAL A 4 -31.74 -27.88 -7.72
C VAL A 4 -31.44 -26.74 -6.73
N ILE A 5 -32.12 -26.66 -5.58
CA ILE A 5 -31.94 -25.55 -4.63
C ILE A 5 -30.60 -25.66 -3.88
N LEU A 6 -30.10 -26.87 -3.61
CA LEU A 6 -28.80 -27.05 -2.96
C LEU A 6 -27.61 -26.72 -3.87
N ALA A 7 -27.77 -26.89 -5.19
CA ALA A 7 -26.70 -26.61 -6.15
C ALA A 7 -26.44 -25.10 -6.32
N PHE A 8 -27.48 -24.26 -6.17
CA PHE A 8 -27.33 -22.80 -6.26
C PHE A 8 -26.74 -22.16 -5.01
N LEU A 9 -26.87 -22.78 -3.83
CA LEU A 9 -26.23 -22.28 -2.61
C LEU A 9 -24.71 -22.54 -2.58
N GLY A 10 -24.23 -23.56 -3.30
CA GLY A 10 -22.79 -23.88 -3.37
C GLY A 10 -21.98 -22.96 -4.29
N ALA A 11 -22.60 -22.41 -5.33
CA ALA A 11 -21.90 -21.57 -6.32
C ALA A 11 -21.73 -20.10 -5.85
N ALA A 12 -22.57 -19.63 -4.93
CA ALA A 12 -22.52 -18.25 -4.42
C ALA A 12 -21.44 -18.02 -3.34
N ALA A 13 -20.86 -19.09 -2.78
CA ALA A 13 -19.83 -18.98 -1.74
C ALA A 13 -18.42 -18.72 -2.29
N CYS A 14 -18.18 -18.90 -3.60
CA CYS A 14 -16.85 -18.74 -4.20
C CYS A 14 -16.54 -17.32 -4.69
N THR A 15 -17.49 -16.38 -4.71
CA THR A 15 -17.25 -15.01 -5.19
C THR A 15 -16.84 -14.04 -4.11
N ALA A 16 -16.78 -14.48 -2.84
CA ALA A 16 -16.13 -13.74 -1.76
C ALA A 16 -14.65 -14.14 -1.66
N ALA A 17 -13.96 -14.22 -2.80
CA ALA A 17 -12.52 -14.06 -2.80
C ALA A 17 -12.28 -12.61 -2.39
N VAL A 18 -12.19 -12.39 -1.08
CA VAL A 18 -11.67 -11.18 -0.47
C VAL A 18 -10.42 -10.84 -1.26
N VAL A 19 -10.49 -9.75 -2.02
CA VAL A 19 -9.30 -9.10 -2.58
C VAL A 19 -8.53 -8.66 -1.34
N ALA A 20 -7.68 -9.55 -0.84
CA ALA A 20 -6.67 -9.20 0.12
C ALA A 20 -5.81 -8.18 -0.61
N ILE A 21 -6.04 -6.89 -0.34
CA ILE A 21 -5.07 -5.85 -0.62
C ILE A 21 -3.90 -6.23 0.28
N ALA A 22 -3.01 -7.06 -0.25
CA ALA A 22 -1.83 -7.52 0.45
C ALA A 22 -1.06 -6.27 0.86
N GLU A 23 -0.90 -6.07 2.16
CA GLU A 23 -0.05 -5.01 2.65
C GLU A 23 1.35 -5.20 2.02
N PRO A 24 1.97 -4.12 1.52
CA PRO A 24 3.24 -4.24 0.84
C PRO A 24 4.28 -4.85 1.79
N VAL A 25 5.01 -5.86 1.30
CA VAL A 25 5.96 -6.61 2.13
C VAL A 25 7.06 -5.67 2.62
N LYS A 26 7.11 -5.46 3.93
CA LYS A 26 8.16 -4.65 4.58
C LYS A 26 9.39 -5.51 4.83
N VAL A 27 10.46 -5.23 4.10
CA VAL A 27 11.77 -5.87 4.28
C VAL A 27 12.57 -5.07 5.31
N PRO A 28 12.87 -5.62 6.50
CA PRO A 28 13.66 -4.92 7.51
C PRO A 28 15.11 -4.75 7.03
N ILE A 29 15.64 -3.54 7.16
CA ILE A 29 17.06 -3.23 6.94
C ILE A 29 17.82 -3.30 8.27
N ASP A 30 17.21 -2.72 9.31
CA ASP A 30 17.77 -2.64 10.65
C ASP A 30 16.63 -2.67 11.67
N SER A 31 16.88 -3.27 12.82
CA SER A 31 15.89 -3.39 13.89
C SER A 31 16.55 -3.40 15.25
N ASP A 32 16.14 -2.46 16.10
CA ASP A 32 16.58 -2.33 17.48
C ASP A 32 15.40 -2.07 18.42
N GLU A 33 15.68 -1.72 19.68
CA GLU A 33 14.68 -1.37 20.69
C GLU A 33 13.92 -0.08 20.37
N LYS A 34 14.47 0.79 19.51
CA LYS A 34 13.86 2.07 19.11
C LYS A 34 12.92 1.89 17.92
N GLY A 35 13.11 0.85 17.12
CA GLY A 35 12.20 0.45 16.04
C GLY A 35 12.87 -0.29 14.90
N THR A 36 12.09 -0.54 13.84
CA THR A 36 12.53 -1.22 12.62
C THR A 36 12.54 -0.24 11.47
N THR A 37 13.69 -0.11 10.81
CA THR A 37 13.81 0.56 9.50
C THR A 37 13.55 -0.46 8.41
N TYR A 38 12.73 -0.13 7.43
CA TYR A 38 12.31 -1.07 6.39
C TYR A 38 12.24 -0.43 5.00
N ILE A 39 12.28 -1.29 3.98
CA ILE A 39 11.94 -0.97 2.59
C ILE A 39 10.77 -1.87 2.18
N ALA A 40 9.74 -1.29 1.60
CA ALA A 40 8.60 -1.97 1.02
C ALA A 40 8.57 -1.69 -0.50
N PRO A 41 9.15 -2.57 -1.34
CA PRO A 41 9.14 -2.38 -2.79
C PRO A 41 7.73 -2.57 -3.36
N HIS A 42 7.37 -1.75 -4.35
CA HIS A 42 6.15 -1.93 -5.13
C HIS A 42 6.43 -2.94 -6.23
N VAL A 43 6.06 -4.21 -6.03
CA VAL A 43 6.41 -5.30 -6.93
C VAL A 43 5.19 -5.73 -7.76
N ASP A 44 5.34 -5.66 -9.08
CA ASP A 44 4.44 -6.29 -10.03
C ASP A 44 5.08 -7.58 -10.55
N SER A 45 4.41 -8.71 -10.30
CA SER A 45 4.92 -10.04 -10.67
C SER A 45 4.06 -10.67 -11.77
N THR A 46 4.74 -11.37 -12.67
CA THR A 46 4.20 -12.29 -13.66
C THR A 46 4.61 -13.72 -13.28
N GLU A 47 4.18 -14.72 -14.06
CA GLU A 47 4.57 -16.12 -13.83
C GLU A 47 6.09 -16.37 -13.90
N THR A 48 6.84 -15.52 -14.60
CA THR A 48 8.27 -15.74 -14.88
C THR A 48 9.19 -14.59 -14.49
N SER A 49 8.64 -13.44 -14.08
CA SER A 49 9.44 -12.27 -13.74
C SER A 49 8.74 -11.37 -12.71
N ALA A 50 9.53 -10.65 -11.93
CA ALA A 50 9.06 -9.62 -11.02
C ALA A 50 9.74 -8.29 -11.36
N ARG A 51 8.97 -7.20 -11.35
CA ARG A 51 9.47 -5.84 -11.58
C ARG A 51 9.10 -4.95 -10.42
N THR A 52 10.07 -4.17 -9.96
CA THR A 52 9.83 -3.13 -8.96
C THR A 52 9.51 -1.80 -9.63
N ASN A 53 8.40 -1.19 -9.23
CA ASN A 53 7.89 0.08 -9.73
C ASN A 53 7.92 1.16 -8.65
N GLY A 54 9.07 1.30 -8.01
CA GLY A 54 9.28 2.19 -6.86
C GLY A 54 9.32 1.45 -5.52
N ALA A 55 9.46 2.20 -4.44
CA ALA A 55 9.47 1.65 -3.09
C ALA A 55 9.01 2.68 -2.08
N THR A 56 8.50 2.19 -0.95
CA THR A 56 8.30 2.94 0.28
C THR A 56 9.42 2.61 1.26
N VAL A 57 10.05 3.61 1.85
CA VAL A 57 10.99 3.45 2.96
C VAL A 57 10.36 4.01 4.22
N GLY A 58 10.59 3.36 5.35
CA GLY A 58 10.00 3.84 6.59
C GLY A 58 10.67 3.32 7.84
N VAL A 59 10.30 3.93 8.94
CA VAL A 59 10.67 3.52 10.30
C VAL A 59 9.38 3.25 11.06
N GLN A 60 9.32 2.11 11.74
CA GLN A 60 8.21 1.72 12.59
C GLN A 60 8.73 1.48 14.01
N ARG A 61 8.18 2.21 14.98
CA ARG A 61 8.54 2.06 16.40
C ARG A 61 7.69 0.98 17.08
N PRO A 62 8.15 0.42 18.22
CA PRO A 62 7.39 -0.57 18.98
C PRO A 62 6.05 -0.06 19.51
N ASP A 63 5.93 1.26 19.73
CA ASP A 63 4.69 1.91 20.15
C ASP A 63 3.63 1.98 19.04
N GLY A 64 3.93 1.47 17.84
CA GLY A 64 3.04 1.50 16.67
C GLY A 64 3.15 2.78 15.83
N SER A 65 3.90 3.79 16.30
CA SER A 65 4.17 5.00 15.51
C SER A 65 5.06 4.68 14.32
N ALA A 66 4.85 5.38 13.21
CA ALA A 66 5.66 5.20 12.02
C ALA A 66 5.81 6.50 11.22
N LEU A 67 6.89 6.57 10.47
CA LEU A 67 7.13 7.56 9.44
C LEU A 67 7.57 6.82 8.17
N GLU A 68 7.00 7.19 7.03
CA GLU A 68 7.32 6.58 5.75
C GLU A 68 7.32 7.62 4.62
N ALA A 69 8.11 7.34 3.59
CA ALA A 69 8.16 8.11 2.36
C ALA A 69 8.30 7.13 1.19
N GLY A 70 7.56 7.36 0.12
CA GLY A 70 7.48 6.42 -0.99
C GLY A 70 7.39 7.07 -2.34
N THR A 71 7.73 6.26 -3.34
CA THR A 71 7.50 6.56 -4.75
C THR A 71 6.89 5.36 -5.43
N ASP A 72 5.89 5.60 -6.27
CA ASP A 72 5.24 4.59 -7.11
C ASP A 72 5.27 5.06 -8.56
N THR A 73 5.87 4.24 -9.43
CA THR A 73 6.04 4.47 -10.87
C THR A 73 5.27 3.46 -11.72
N SER A 74 4.36 2.68 -11.13
CA SER A 74 3.56 1.67 -11.83
C SER A 74 2.55 2.30 -12.80
N GLY A 75 2.01 3.47 -12.43
CA GLY A 75 1.13 4.26 -13.28
C GLY A 75 1.89 4.95 -14.42
N LYS A 76 1.13 5.52 -15.37
CA LYS A 76 1.69 6.38 -16.43
C LYS A 76 2.44 7.62 -15.88
N ARG A 77 2.32 7.91 -14.58
CA ARG A 77 2.91 9.06 -13.90
C ARG A 77 3.45 8.61 -12.54
N PRO A 78 4.64 9.06 -12.14
CA PRO A 78 5.14 8.80 -10.80
C PRO A 78 4.31 9.54 -9.75
N THR A 79 4.09 8.87 -8.61
CA THR A 79 3.46 9.43 -7.42
C THR A 79 4.46 9.40 -6.29
N TYR A 80 4.55 10.49 -5.53
CA TYR A 80 5.39 10.59 -4.34
C TYR A 80 4.49 10.74 -3.12
N SER A 81 4.82 10.05 -2.03
CA SER A 81 4.04 10.08 -0.80
C SER A 81 4.92 10.21 0.43
N VAL A 82 4.39 10.82 1.47
CA VAL A 82 4.92 10.81 2.83
C VAL A 82 3.78 10.53 3.79
N GLY A 83 4.04 9.70 4.81
CA GLY A 83 3.05 9.29 5.79
C GLY A 83 3.65 9.28 7.18
N ALA A 84 2.86 9.66 8.17
CA ALA A 84 3.21 9.51 9.57
C ALA A 84 1.99 9.02 10.34
N LYS A 85 2.19 8.12 11.29
CA LYS A 85 1.13 7.72 12.23
C LYS A 85 1.66 7.72 13.65
N SER A 86 0.78 8.08 14.57
CA SER A 86 0.98 7.85 15.99
C SER A 86 0.73 6.37 16.32
N GLY A 87 1.14 5.93 17.51
CA GLY A 87 0.76 4.62 18.06
C GLY A 87 -0.74 4.47 18.38
N GLY A 88 -1.52 5.55 18.26
CA GLY A 88 -2.97 5.58 18.44
C GLY A 88 -3.71 5.88 17.13
N ASP A 89 -4.86 6.54 17.22
CA ASP A 89 -5.79 6.69 16.09
C ASP A 89 -5.39 7.80 15.09
N VAL A 90 -4.39 8.62 15.42
CA VAL A 90 -3.98 9.75 14.59
C VAL A 90 -3.01 9.30 13.50
N SER A 91 -3.35 9.61 12.24
CA SER A 91 -2.47 9.44 11.09
C SER A 91 -2.55 10.62 10.11
N PHE A 92 -1.40 10.92 9.50
CA PHE A 92 -1.20 11.95 8.49
C PHE A 92 -0.63 11.30 7.24
N SER A 93 -1.16 11.62 6.08
CA SER A 93 -0.52 11.29 4.80
C SER A 93 -0.60 12.46 3.85
N ALA A 94 0.46 12.66 3.08
CA ALA A 94 0.52 13.63 2.01
C ALA A 94 1.07 12.96 0.76
N GLY A 95 0.62 13.39 -0.40
CA GLY A 95 1.13 12.88 -1.67
C GLY A 95 1.04 13.92 -2.78
N ALA A 96 1.89 13.75 -3.78
CA ALA A 96 1.96 14.59 -4.95
C ALA A 96 2.08 13.75 -6.23
N HIS A 97 1.37 14.15 -7.29
CA HIS A 97 1.46 13.54 -8.61
C HIS A 97 1.44 14.62 -9.71
N SER A 98 2.03 14.32 -10.86
CA SER A 98 2.06 15.24 -12.02
C SER A 98 0.66 15.49 -12.60
N ASP A 99 0.34 16.76 -12.91
CA ASP A 99 -1.00 17.22 -13.26
C ASP A 99 -1.46 16.93 -14.70
N GLY A 100 -0.55 16.62 -15.65
CA GLY A 100 -0.90 16.53 -17.07
C GLY A 100 0.21 16.03 -17.99
N LYS A 101 -0.12 15.81 -19.28
CA LYS A 101 0.83 15.34 -20.33
C LYS A 101 1.99 16.31 -20.61
N THR A 102 1.88 17.55 -20.16
CA THR A 102 2.86 18.63 -20.39
C THR A 102 3.80 18.88 -19.20
N ASN A 103 3.69 18.12 -18.10
CA ASN A 103 4.52 18.28 -16.88
C ASN A 103 4.57 19.72 -16.34
N THR A 104 3.49 20.48 -16.53
CA THR A 104 3.44 21.91 -16.20
C THR A 104 2.93 22.20 -14.80
N GLY A 105 2.41 21.21 -14.06
CA GLY A 105 2.02 21.39 -12.67
C GLY A 105 1.94 20.12 -11.84
N VAL A 106 1.66 20.30 -10.55
CA VAL A 106 1.63 19.26 -9.52
C VAL A 106 0.26 19.27 -8.85
N LYS A 107 -0.33 18.10 -8.66
CA LYS A 107 -1.50 17.90 -7.79
C LYS A 107 -1.01 17.30 -6.48
N ALA A 108 -1.20 18.03 -5.39
CA ALA A 108 -0.85 17.59 -4.05
C ALA A 108 -2.10 17.50 -3.17
N GLY A 109 -2.10 16.55 -2.23
CA GLY A 109 -3.17 16.36 -1.26
C GLY A 109 -2.62 15.96 0.10
N ILE A 110 -3.32 16.38 1.15
CA ILE A 110 -3.03 16.00 2.55
C ILE A 110 -4.30 15.37 3.12
N THR A 111 -4.13 14.22 3.77
CA THR A 111 -5.18 13.53 4.53
C THR A 111 -4.76 13.47 5.99
N ILE A 112 -5.68 13.82 6.88
CA ILE A 112 -5.51 13.72 8.33
C ILE A 112 -6.67 12.86 8.85
N LYS A 113 -6.35 11.81 9.61
CA LYS A 113 -7.33 10.97 10.31
C LYS A 113 -7.09 11.08 11.80
N TYR A 114 -8.18 11.18 12.56
CA TYR A 114 -8.23 11.35 14.02
C TYR A 114 -9.43 10.60 14.59
#